data_AF-A0A9P0QMZ2-F1
#
_entry.id   AF-A0A9P0QMZ2-F1
#
_cell.length_a   1.000
_cell.length_b   1.000
_cell.length_c   1.000
_cell.angle_alpha   90.00
_cell.angle_beta   90.00
_cell.angle_gamma   90.00
#
_symmetry.space_group_name_H-M   'P 1'
#
loop_
_entity.id
_entity.type
_entity.pdbx_description
1 polymer ?
#
loop_
_entity_poly.entity_id
_entity_poly.type
_entity_poly.pdbx_seq_one_letter_code
_entity_poly.pdbx_strand_id
1 'polypeptide(L)'
;MSSIIDFGPGQNHIFKRVNNVSFYVPELFHCSPTFNRRIKLFINDVNQSSSIVDIYGALGYQIQKHNYLMINNYPIRQIAVHGRIVSCVSKDISRRNNPTLWKKTYGGSTTSEHDSAADSEKTIFIMRINDFSGRKSIIDCIVSESTYIASGMSYTSPRFQSLVVEVKGEIGVFYGTKEVCVEYLDIIGRSLDDEIEKWDEYLSERKSLLEPWVYEVPEIHSETIDILGSDDEDDVIVSNISLINVKSLDEIVCEFIHWILQNDRVKFQLIELYRDPLLNKLIENHCVHDPSRPTKAEVFHIIRHHIQVECGLILVTKAKNVYCSEVFGAAKYITGQLERVKNGEIQTLSVKKIISDIRELFNKGTANSDVEKSLKPIYINEIVRWNTRKESKHWEYDEADFGTWLFKDSV
;
A
#
# COMPACT_ATOMS: atom_id res chain seq x y z
N MET A 1 -6.57 7.37 36.73
CA MET A 1 -5.84 6.12 37.01
C MET A 1 -4.74 6.02 35.96
N SER A 2 -3.47 6.00 36.34
CA SER A 2 -2.36 5.84 35.38
C SER A 2 -2.31 4.38 34.94
N SER A 3 -2.57 4.11 33.67
CA SER A 3 -2.35 2.79 33.08
C SER A 3 -0.86 2.44 33.12
N ILE A 4 -0.54 1.26 33.66
CA ILE A 4 0.82 0.70 33.61
C ILE A 4 1.09 0.32 32.16
N ILE A 5 2.08 0.97 31.55
CA ILE A 5 2.52 0.69 30.17
C ILE A 5 3.69 -0.28 30.26
N ASP A 6 3.51 -1.47 29.70
CA ASP A 6 4.57 -2.48 29.57
C ASP A 6 5.02 -2.56 28.11
N PHE A 7 6.31 -2.34 27.88
CA PHE A 7 6.97 -2.55 26.59
C PHE A 7 7.54 -3.97 26.63
N GLY A 8 6.77 -4.94 26.14
CA GLY A 8 7.07 -6.36 26.30
C GLY A 8 8.47 -6.74 25.79
N PRO A 9 9.42 -7.12 26.66
CA PRO A 9 10.72 -7.61 26.20
C PRO A 9 10.56 -8.98 25.51
N GLY A 10 11.12 -9.12 24.31
CA GLY A 10 11.22 -10.41 23.60
C GLY A 10 10.11 -10.74 22.59
N GLN A 11 9.10 -9.87 22.40
CA GLN A 11 8.07 -10.05 21.38
C GLN A 11 8.05 -8.86 20.42
N ASN A 12 8.90 -8.90 19.38
CA ASN A 12 9.06 -7.82 18.40
C ASN A 12 7.76 -7.39 17.68
N HIS A 13 6.73 -8.22 17.73
CA HIS A 13 5.42 -7.96 17.12
C HIS A 13 4.48 -7.11 18.00
N ILE A 14 4.75 -6.99 19.31
CA ILE A 14 3.94 -6.20 20.24
C ILE A 14 4.61 -4.85 20.45
N PHE A 15 3.91 -3.77 20.13
CA PHE A 15 4.38 -2.41 20.36
C PHE A 15 4.24 -2.00 21.82
N LYS A 16 3.04 -2.18 22.41
CA LYS A 16 2.79 -1.92 23.84
C LYS A 16 1.58 -2.68 24.37
N ARG A 17 1.52 -2.87 25.69
CA ARG A 17 0.34 -3.40 26.37
C ARG A 17 -0.34 -2.34 27.23
N VAL A 18 -1.67 -2.27 27.16
CA VAL A 18 -2.50 -1.39 27.99
C VAL A 18 -3.68 -2.20 28.52
N ASN A 19 -3.82 -2.32 29.84
CA ASN A 19 -4.91 -3.08 30.48
C ASN A 19 -5.06 -4.53 29.94
N ASN A 20 -3.95 -5.25 29.80
CA ASN A 20 -3.86 -6.60 29.21
C ASN A 20 -4.24 -6.69 27.72
N VAL A 21 -4.48 -5.57 27.04
CA VAL A 21 -4.66 -5.52 25.59
C VAL A 21 -3.33 -5.22 24.91
N SER A 22 -2.93 -6.08 23.98
CA SER A 22 -1.71 -5.90 23.19
C SER A 22 -2.01 -5.07 21.94
N PHE A 23 -1.25 -4.00 21.75
CA PHE A 23 -1.23 -3.21 20.52
C PHE A 23 -0.02 -3.68 19.70
N TYR A 24 -0.27 -4.18 18.50
CA TYR A 24 0.76 -4.73 17.63
C TYR A 24 1.47 -3.64 16.83
N VAL A 25 2.67 -3.94 16.34
CA VAL A 25 3.40 -3.01 15.47
C VAL A 25 2.63 -2.77 14.16
N PRO A 26 2.67 -1.55 13.56
CA PRO A 26 1.91 -1.22 12.36
C PRO A 26 2.13 -2.14 11.17
N GLU A 27 3.32 -2.74 11.07
CA GLU A 27 3.69 -3.72 10.06
C GLU A 27 2.75 -4.91 10.05
N LEU A 28 2.10 -5.24 11.17
CA LEU A 28 1.14 -6.35 11.28
C LEU A 28 -0.31 -5.95 11.03
N PHE A 29 -0.62 -4.68 10.75
CA PHE A 29 -2.00 -4.27 10.52
C PHE A 29 -2.67 -5.04 9.39
N HIS A 30 -1.90 -5.44 8.37
CA HIS A 30 -2.40 -6.25 7.28
C HIS A 30 -2.85 -7.66 7.69
N CYS A 31 -2.43 -8.14 8.86
CA CYS A 31 -2.89 -9.40 9.45
C CYS A 31 -4.17 -9.23 10.30
N SER A 32 -4.62 -8.00 10.55
CA SER A 32 -5.87 -7.77 11.30
C SER A 32 -7.07 -8.22 10.46
N PRO A 33 -8.09 -8.87 11.06
CA PRO A 33 -9.33 -9.21 10.36
C PRO A 33 -10.13 -7.98 9.89
N THR A 34 -9.76 -6.77 10.35
CA THR A 34 -10.34 -5.50 9.93
C THR A 34 -9.61 -4.84 8.77
N PHE A 35 -8.46 -5.38 8.35
CA PHE A 35 -7.67 -4.79 7.27
C PHE A 35 -8.37 -4.92 5.92
N ASN A 36 -8.38 -3.83 5.13
CA ASN A 36 -9.10 -3.74 3.85
C ASN A 36 -10.58 -4.16 3.89
N ARG A 37 -11.18 -4.23 5.09
CA ARG A 37 -12.60 -4.51 5.28
C ARG A 37 -13.29 -3.23 5.71
N ARG A 38 -14.47 -2.98 5.13
CA ARG A 38 -15.33 -1.89 5.58
C ARG A 38 -16.11 -2.34 6.81
N ILE A 39 -15.80 -1.75 7.96
CA ILE A 39 -16.38 -2.15 9.25
C ILE A 39 -17.60 -1.29 9.56
N LYS A 40 -18.72 -1.93 9.93
CA LYS A 40 -19.93 -1.24 10.38
C LYS A 40 -19.76 -0.82 11.83
N LEU A 41 -19.77 0.49 12.08
CA LEU A 41 -19.49 1.05 13.40
C LEU A 41 -20.57 2.03 13.83
N PHE A 42 -20.89 2.02 15.12
CA PHE A 42 -21.63 3.11 15.73
C PHE A 42 -20.78 4.37 15.78
N ILE A 43 -21.40 5.51 15.52
CA ILE A 43 -20.75 6.83 15.51
C ILE A 43 -20.13 7.13 16.88
N ASN A 44 -20.80 6.72 17.96
CA ASN A 44 -20.26 6.90 19.30
C ASN A 44 -18.93 6.15 19.50
N ASP A 45 -18.78 4.94 18.94
CA ASP A 45 -17.53 4.16 19.01
C ASP A 45 -16.43 4.82 18.16
N VAL A 46 -16.78 5.30 16.95
CA VAL A 46 -15.86 6.07 16.09
C VAL A 46 -15.36 7.31 16.81
N ASN A 47 -16.24 8.10 17.42
CA ASN A 47 -15.87 9.35 18.09
C ASN A 47 -15.05 9.11 19.36
N GLN A 48 -15.27 8.00 20.07
CA GLN A 48 -14.54 7.66 21.30
C GLN A 48 -13.23 6.90 21.05
N SER A 49 -12.99 6.40 19.83
CA SER A 49 -11.77 5.67 19.49
C SER A 49 -10.48 6.47 19.72
N SER A 50 -9.36 5.78 19.92
CA SER A 50 -8.06 6.44 20.04
C SER A 50 -7.49 6.75 18.65
N SER A 51 -6.80 7.89 18.51
CA SER A 51 -6.03 8.12 17.29
C SER A 51 -4.80 7.22 17.27
N ILE A 52 -4.28 6.93 16.08
CA ILE A 52 -3.06 6.14 15.96
C ILE A 52 -1.86 6.85 16.60
N VAL A 53 -1.86 8.18 16.63
CA VAL A 53 -0.81 8.99 17.28
C VAL A 53 -0.84 8.81 18.79
N ASP A 54 -2.02 8.72 19.41
CA ASP A 54 -2.15 8.49 20.87
C ASP A 54 -1.59 7.12 21.28
N ILE A 55 -1.68 6.14 20.37
CA ILE A 55 -1.20 4.78 20.63
C ILE A 55 0.31 4.68 20.34
N TYR A 56 0.76 5.13 19.17
CA TYR A 56 2.12 4.87 18.65
C TYR A 56 3.09 6.06 18.71
N GLY A 57 2.65 7.23 19.22
CA GLY A 57 3.50 8.41 19.36
C GLY A 57 4.12 8.86 18.03
N ALA A 58 5.46 9.00 18.00
CA ALA A 58 6.19 9.42 16.80
C ALA A 58 6.01 8.46 15.61
N LEU A 59 5.94 7.15 15.86
CA LEU A 59 5.65 6.16 14.81
C LEU A 59 4.23 6.36 14.26
N GLY A 60 3.27 6.64 15.15
CA GLY A 60 1.90 6.98 14.81
C GLY A 60 1.79 8.16 13.84
N TYR A 61 2.64 9.17 13.99
CA TYR A 61 2.67 10.33 13.09
C TYR A 61 3.05 9.95 11.65
N GLN A 62 3.99 9.02 11.47
CA GLN A 62 4.43 8.57 10.14
C GLN A 62 3.32 7.82 9.38
N ILE A 63 2.50 7.08 10.13
CA ILE A 63 1.40 6.25 9.59
C ILE A 63 0.05 6.96 9.62
N GLN A 64 -0.07 8.11 10.29
CA GLN A 64 -1.31 8.91 10.35
C GLN A 64 -1.83 9.28 8.95
N LYS A 65 -0.94 9.44 7.97
CA LYS A 65 -1.30 9.67 6.55
C LYS A 65 -2.19 8.59 5.94
N HIS A 66 -2.30 7.41 6.58
CA HIS A 66 -3.16 6.31 6.17
C HIS A 66 -4.52 6.29 6.90
N ASN A 67 -4.81 7.29 7.74
CA ASN A 67 -6.12 7.53 8.34
C ASN A 67 -6.68 6.36 9.19
N TYR A 68 -5.80 5.63 9.89
CA TYR A 68 -6.22 4.61 10.83
C TYR A 68 -6.74 5.21 12.14
N LEU A 69 -7.81 4.64 12.67
CA LEU A 69 -8.22 4.76 14.07
C LEU A 69 -8.07 3.42 14.79
N MET A 70 -7.99 3.45 16.12
CA MET A 70 -7.92 2.25 16.95
C MET A 70 -9.21 2.10 17.77
N ILE A 71 -9.99 1.05 17.48
CA ILE A 71 -11.10 0.61 18.35
C ILE A 71 -10.64 -0.67 19.05
N ASN A 72 -10.66 -0.64 20.39
CA ASN A 72 -10.00 -1.66 21.20
C ASN A 72 -8.50 -1.73 20.84
N ASN A 73 -8.06 -2.73 20.09
CA ASN A 73 -6.74 -2.80 19.46
C ASN A 73 -6.79 -3.11 17.95
N TYR A 74 -7.95 -3.00 17.31
CA TYR A 74 -8.10 -3.20 15.87
C TYR A 74 -7.75 -1.92 15.10
N PRO A 75 -6.86 -2.00 14.10
CA PRO A 75 -6.64 -0.91 13.16
C PRO A 75 -7.80 -0.84 12.16
N ILE A 76 -8.50 0.29 12.11
CA ILE A 76 -9.65 0.48 11.22
C ILE A 76 -9.42 1.73 10.37
N ARG A 77 -9.57 1.58 9.04
CA ARG A 77 -9.44 2.68 8.06
C ARG A 77 -10.73 2.93 7.29
N GLN A 78 -11.39 1.86 6.84
CA GLN A 78 -12.63 1.93 6.07
C GLN A 78 -13.81 1.59 6.96
N ILE A 79 -14.82 2.46 6.97
CA ILE A 79 -15.99 2.30 7.83
C ILE A 79 -17.28 2.46 7.04
N ALA A 80 -18.34 1.90 7.59
CA ALA A 80 -19.70 2.24 7.26
C ALA A 80 -20.38 2.77 8.53
N VAL A 81 -21.06 3.91 8.45
CA VAL A 81 -21.92 4.44 9.51
C VAL A 81 -23.30 4.69 8.94
N HIS A 82 -24.35 4.45 9.73
CA HIS A 82 -25.71 4.76 9.33
C HIS A 82 -26.32 5.76 10.29
N GLY A 83 -27.39 6.43 9.90
CA GLY A 83 -28.16 7.27 10.79
C GLY A 83 -29.00 8.30 10.06
N ARG A 84 -29.66 9.15 10.84
CA ARG A 84 -30.53 10.20 10.31
C ARG A 84 -29.71 11.44 9.97
N ILE A 85 -29.98 12.04 8.81
CA ILE A 85 -29.36 13.32 8.44
C ILE A 85 -29.93 14.42 9.35
N VAL A 86 -29.08 15.08 10.12
CA VAL A 86 -29.46 16.21 10.99
C VAL A 86 -29.26 17.54 10.28
N SER A 87 -28.18 17.67 9.49
CA SER A 87 -27.90 18.86 8.69
C SER A 87 -27.14 18.50 7.43
N CYS A 88 -27.35 19.27 6.37
CA CYS A 88 -26.56 19.17 5.16
C CYS A 88 -26.26 20.59 4.69
N VAL A 89 -24.98 20.91 4.48
CA VAL A 89 -24.53 22.23 4.03
C VAL A 89 -23.63 22.03 2.82
N SER A 90 -23.97 22.67 1.70
CA SER A 90 -23.08 22.73 0.55
C SER A 90 -22.00 23.80 0.74
N LYS A 91 -20.79 23.49 0.30
CA LYS A 91 -19.66 24.43 0.26
C LYS A 91 -19.03 24.39 -1.12
N ASP A 92 -18.98 25.56 -1.75
CA ASP A 92 -18.23 25.77 -2.98
C ASP A 92 -16.74 25.96 -2.64
N ILE A 93 -15.90 25.02 -3.07
CA ILE A 93 -14.45 24.98 -2.86
C ILE A 93 -13.73 25.80 -3.93
N SER A 94 -14.37 26.10 -5.07
CA SER A 94 -13.72 26.79 -6.20
C SER A 94 -13.14 28.17 -5.84
N ARG A 95 -13.61 28.77 -4.74
CA ARG A 95 -13.18 30.10 -4.27
C ARG A 95 -11.99 30.11 -3.30
N ARG A 96 -11.46 28.95 -2.89
CA ARG A 96 -10.27 28.90 -2.04
C ARG A 96 -9.01 28.80 -2.91
N ASN A 97 -8.09 29.75 -2.75
CA ASN A 97 -6.81 29.85 -3.47
C ASN A 97 -5.82 28.68 -3.26
N ASN A 98 -6.24 27.54 -2.68
CA ASN A 98 -5.37 26.39 -2.48
C ASN A 98 -6.13 25.04 -2.52
N PRO A 99 -6.54 24.57 -3.71
CA PRO A 99 -7.25 23.30 -3.90
C PRO A 99 -6.40 22.06 -3.61
N THR A 100 -5.10 22.19 -3.32
CA THR A 100 -4.25 21.04 -2.97
C THR A 100 -4.44 20.58 -1.52
N LEU A 101 -4.84 21.47 -0.60
CA LEU A 101 -4.96 21.11 0.82
C LEU A 101 -6.06 20.07 1.05
N TRP A 102 -7.17 20.13 0.30
CA TRP A 102 -8.27 19.17 0.48
C TRP A 102 -7.95 17.80 -0.13
N LYS A 103 -7.36 17.73 -1.33
CA LYS A 103 -6.92 16.45 -1.91
C LYS A 103 -5.91 15.74 -1.01
N LYS A 104 -5.04 16.51 -0.34
CA LYS A 104 -4.02 16.00 0.59
C LYS A 104 -4.60 15.57 1.94
N THR A 105 -5.63 16.25 2.44
CA THR A 105 -6.26 15.95 3.75
C THR A 105 -7.30 14.84 3.67
N TYR A 106 -8.00 14.68 2.54
CA TYR A 106 -9.16 13.78 2.41
C TYR A 106 -8.90 12.56 1.51
N GLY A 107 -7.64 12.24 1.21
CA GLY A 107 -7.28 10.94 0.65
C GLY A 107 -7.82 10.64 -0.76
N GLY A 108 -8.11 11.67 -1.56
CA GLY A 108 -8.41 11.47 -2.97
C GLY A 108 -7.21 10.82 -3.65
N SER A 109 -7.30 9.50 -3.91
CA SER A 109 -6.25 8.72 -4.59
C SER A 109 -5.77 9.46 -5.83
N THR A 110 -4.53 9.96 -5.82
CA THR A 110 -3.90 10.69 -6.92
C THR A 110 -3.39 9.74 -8.01
N THR A 111 -4.18 8.74 -8.40
CA THR A 111 -3.72 7.68 -9.33
C THR A 111 -3.94 7.98 -10.81
N SER A 112 -4.33 9.20 -11.21
CA SER A 112 -4.31 9.59 -12.63
C SER A 112 -4.10 11.09 -12.84
N GLU A 113 -2.85 11.52 -13.01
CA GLU A 113 -2.50 12.89 -13.45
C GLU A 113 -2.59 13.09 -14.97
N HIS A 114 -3.27 12.19 -15.70
CA HIS A 114 -3.47 12.32 -17.14
C HIS A 114 -4.88 12.70 -17.57
N ASP A 115 -5.79 12.99 -16.65
CA ASP A 115 -7.11 13.50 -16.99
C ASP A 115 -7.09 15.03 -17.10
N SER A 116 -6.83 15.46 -18.33
CA SER A 116 -7.11 16.79 -18.87
C SER A 116 -8.42 17.39 -18.35
N ALA A 117 -8.35 18.52 -17.65
CA ALA A 117 -9.40 19.55 -17.52
C ALA A 117 -10.85 19.07 -17.26
N ALA A 118 -11.05 17.88 -16.67
CA ALA A 118 -12.35 17.36 -16.32
C ALA A 118 -12.71 17.83 -14.91
N ASP A 119 -13.72 18.70 -14.84
CA ASP A 119 -14.47 19.15 -13.66
C ASP A 119 -13.91 18.65 -12.31
N SER A 120 -12.96 19.40 -11.75
CA SER A 120 -12.73 19.31 -10.31
C SER A 120 -14.06 19.64 -9.63
N GLU A 121 -14.64 18.69 -8.89
CA GLU A 121 -15.88 18.92 -8.16
C GLU A 121 -15.78 20.23 -7.37
N LYS A 122 -16.59 21.21 -7.79
CA LYS A 122 -16.53 22.55 -7.22
C LYS A 122 -17.27 22.61 -5.90
N THR A 123 -18.23 21.71 -5.69
CA THR A 123 -19.07 21.67 -4.51
C THR A 123 -18.83 20.39 -3.72
N ILE A 124 -18.72 20.53 -2.41
CA ILE A 124 -18.87 19.41 -1.46
C ILE A 124 -20.08 19.64 -0.59
N PHE A 125 -20.61 18.56 -0.04
CA PHE A 125 -21.65 18.57 0.96
C PHE A 125 -21.06 18.08 2.28
N ILE A 126 -21.26 18.88 3.33
CA ILE A 126 -20.98 18.45 4.71
C ILE A 126 -22.30 17.99 5.29
N MET A 127 -22.47 16.68 5.37
CA MET A 127 -23.65 16.03 5.89
C MET A 127 -23.38 15.54 7.32
N ARG A 128 -24.21 15.96 8.26
CA ARG A 128 -24.13 15.56 9.66
C ARG A 128 -25.12 14.44 9.93
N ILE A 129 -24.62 13.29 10.32
CA ILE A 129 -25.42 12.09 10.58
C ILE A 129 -25.48 11.86 12.09
N ASN A 130 -26.65 11.46 12.59
CA ASN A 130 -26.85 11.01 13.97
C ASN A 130 -27.45 9.60 14.00
N ASP A 131 -26.76 8.66 14.63
CA ASP A 131 -27.20 7.26 14.79
C ASP A 131 -27.83 6.97 16.16
N PHE A 132 -27.90 7.98 17.02
CA PHE A 132 -28.42 7.91 18.40
C PHE A 132 -27.74 6.88 19.32
N SER A 133 -26.55 6.40 18.98
CA SER A 133 -25.83 5.35 19.72
C SER A 133 -25.22 5.78 21.06
N GLY A 134 -25.27 7.07 21.41
CA GLY A 134 -24.71 7.58 22.65
C GLY A 134 -24.53 9.10 22.70
N ARG A 135 -23.69 9.57 23.64
CA ARG A 135 -23.47 11.01 23.86
C ARG A 135 -22.72 11.69 22.71
N LYS A 136 -21.92 10.94 21.96
CA LYS A 136 -21.16 11.41 20.79
C LYS A 136 -21.63 10.69 19.53
N SER A 137 -22.94 10.61 19.31
CA SER A 137 -23.58 9.90 18.19
C SER A 137 -23.64 10.70 16.89
N ILE A 138 -22.98 11.86 16.81
CA ILE A 138 -23.00 12.75 15.65
C ILE A 138 -21.63 12.76 14.97
N ILE A 139 -21.60 12.61 13.65
CA ILE A 139 -20.38 12.72 12.85
C ILE A 139 -20.63 13.54 11.58
N ASP A 140 -19.62 14.30 11.18
CA ASP A 140 -19.63 15.02 9.92
C ASP A 140 -19.11 14.08 8.81
N CYS A 141 -19.81 14.08 7.68
CA CYS A 141 -19.56 13.24 6.52
C CYS A 141 -19.35 14.17 5.33
N ILE A 142 -18.16 14.09 4.72
CA ILE A 142 -17.78 14.89 3.57
C ILE A 142 -18.15 14.11 2.32
N VAL A 143 -19.18 14.59 1.62
CA VAL A 143 -19.74 13.95 0.44
C VAL A 143 -19.42 14.80 -0.77
N SER A 144 -18.88 14.19 -1.81
CA SER A 144 -18.68 14.88 -3.07
C SER A 144 -19.99 15.19 -3.78
N GLU A 145 -20.00 16.20 -4.65
CA GLU A 145 -21.19 16.53 -5.44
C GLU A 145 -21.64 15.35 -6.31
N SER A 146 -20.72 14.63 -6.95
CA SER A 146 -21.08 13.45 -7.75
C SER A 146 -21.71 12.35 -6.90
N THR A 147 -21.13 12.03 -5.74
CA THR A 147 -21.66 11.01 -4.83
C THR A 147 -23.04 11.40 -4.29
N TYR A 148 -23.20 12.68 -3.92
CA TYR A 148 -24.46 13.22 -3.45
C TYR A 148 -25.56 13.07 -4.51
N ILE A 149 -25.30 13.50 -5.75
CA ILE A 149 -26.28 13.39 -6.85
C ILE A 149 -26.53 11.92 -7.21
N ALA A 150 -25.50 11.09 -7.29
CA ALA A 150 -25.60 9.68 -7.66
C ALA A 150 -26.44 8.87 -6.66
N SER A 151 -26.47 9.27 -5.39
CA SER A 151 -27.33 8.67 -4.36
C SER A 151 -28.82 9.03 -4.49
N GLY A 152 -29.19 9.87 -5.46
CA GLY A 152 -30.56 10.36 -5.65
C GLY A 152 -30.93 11.57 -4.79
N MET A 153 -29.95 12.19 -4.11
CA MET A 153 -30.18 13.41 -3.34
C MET A 153 -30.32 14.62 -4.27
N SER A 154 -31.17 15.57 -3.88
CA SER A 154 -31.43 16.80 -4.65
C SER A 154 -31.03 18.04 -3.86
N TYR A 155 -30.51 19.04 -4.57
CA TYR A 155 -30.20 20.38 -4.05
C TYR A 155 -31.41 21.09 -3.44
N THR A 156 -32.59 20.85 -4.02
CA THR A 156 -33.79 21.66 -3.76
C THR A 156 -34.74 20.98 -2.79
N SER A 157 -34.47 19.76 -2.36
CA SER A 157 -35.37 19.01 -1.49
C SER A 157 -35.17 19.43 -0.03
N PRO A 158 -36.10 20.15 0.62
CA PRO A 158 -35.96 20.52 2.04
C PRO A 158 -36.14 19.32 2.99
N ARG A 159 -36.45 18.12 2.47
CA ARG A 159 -36.89 16.96 3.26
C ARG A 159 -35.77 15.97 3.63
N PHE A 160 -34.50 16.32 3.41
CA PHE A 160 -33.38 15.43 3.75
C PHE A 160 -33.25 15.19 5.26
N GLN A 161 -33.70 16.11 6.12
CA GLN A 161 -33.59 16.02 7.59
C GLN A 161 -34.32 14.82 8.23
N SER A 162 -35.06 14.05 7.43
CA SER A 162 -35.79 12.85 7.87
C SER A 162 -35.29 11.56 7.22
N LEU A 163 -34.29 11.65 6.34
CA LEU A 163 -33.75 10.49 5.66
C LEU A 163 -32.79 9.75 6.58
N VAL A 164 -32.93 8.44 6.59
CA VAL A 164 -31.99 7.49 7.16
C VAL A 164 -31.07 7.07 6.03
N VAL A 165 -29.76 7.24 6.24
CA VAL A 165 -28.74 6.96 5.23
C VAL A 165 -27.65 6.06 5.79
N GLU A 166 -26.99 5.32 4.92
CA GLU A 166 -25.74 4.63 5.20
C GLU A 166 -24.65 5.30 4.37
N VAL A 167 -23.57 5.71 5.03
CA VAL A 167 -22.38 6.23 4.36
C VAL A 167 -21.23 5.27 4.56
N LYS A 168 -20.46 5.09 3.49
CA LYS A 168 -19.31 4.20 3.42
C LYS A 168 -18.13 5.01 2.94
N GLY A 169 -16.99 4.88 3.60
CA GLY A 169 -15.81 5.63 3.23
C GLY A 169 -14.64 5.45 4.17
N GLU A 170 -13.66 6.36 4.04
CA GLU A 170 -12.49 6.40 4.90
C GLU A 170 -12.69 7.39 6.04
N ILE A 171 -12.05 7.13 7.18
CA ILE A 171 -12.02 8.09 8.28
C ILE A 171 -11.14 9.27 7.88
N GLY A 172 -11.56 10.48 8.23
CA GLY A 172 -10.75 11.70 8.21
C GLY A 172 -10.59 12.26 9.61
N VAL A 173 -9.56 13.09 9.82
CA VAL A 173 -9.40 13.89 11.04
C VAL A 173 -9.12 15.33 10.67
N PHE A 174 -10.03 16.24 11.04
CA PHE A 174 -9.90 17.67 10.81
C PHE A 174 -9.99 18.44 12.12
N TYR A 175 -8.89 19.15 12.44
CA TYR A 175 -8.72 19.85 13.72
C TYR A 175 -9.05 18.98 14.94
N GLY A 176 -8.63 17.71 14.92
CA GLY A 176 -8.86 16.74 15.99
C GLY A 176 -10.27 16.18 16.07
N THR A 177 -11.18 16.60 15.18
CA THR A 177 -12.53 16.02 15.05
C THR A 177 -12.50 14.95 13.96
N LYS A 178 -13.12 13.81 14.23
CA LYS A 178 -13.25 12.72 13.25
C LYS A 178 -14.39 13.02 12.29
N GLU A 179 -14.19 12.67 11.04
CA GLU A 179 -15.17 12.80 9.98
C GLU A 179 -15.10 11.60 9.04
N VAL A 180 -16.05 11.45 8.13
CA VAL A 180 -16.05 10.38 7.13
C VAL A 180 -15.90 10.99 5.74
N CYS A 181 -14.84 10.61 5.03
CA CYS A 181 -14.65 10.89 3.60
C CYS A 181 -15.51 9.91 2.82
N VAL A 182 -16.69 10.34 2.36
CA VAL A 182 -17.71 9.43 1.82
C VAL A 182 -17.38 9.03 0.39
N GLU A 183 -17.28 7.72 0.18
CA GLU A 183 -17.15 7.08 -1.14
C GLU A 183 -18.50 6.62 -1.69
N TYR A 184 -19.39 6.14 -0.82
CA TYR A 184 -20.74 5.73 -1.18
C TYR A 184 -21.76 6.23 -0.16
N LEU A 185 -22.90 6.67 -0.67
CA LEU A 185 -24.04 7.16 0.10
C LEU A 185 -25.29 6.42 -0.38
N ASP A 186 -25.91 5.67 0.52
CA ASP A 186 -27.14 4.93 0.27
C ASP A 186 -28.28 5.54 1.09
N ILE A 187 -29.41 5.84 0.45
CA ILE A 187 -30.65 6.23 1.14
C ILE A 187 -31.37 4.96 1.56
N ILE A 188 -31.41 4.68 2.86
CA ILE A 188 -32.08 3.48 3.40
C ILE A 188 -33.59 3.72 3.42
N GLY A 189 -34.02 4.85 3.97
CA GLY A 189 -35.44 5.11 4.16
C GLY A 189 -35.75 6.31 5.04
N ARG A 190 -36.84 6.20 5.81
CA ARG A 190 -37.37 7.28 6.68
C ARG A 190 -37.97 6.75 7.98
N SER A 191 -38.31 5.47 8.00
CA SER A 191 -39.06 4.84 9.09
C SER A 191 -38.11 4.49 10.23
N LEU A 192 -38.69 4.26 11.41
CA LEU A 192 -37.94 3.74 12.55
C LEU A 192 -37.51 2.29 12.31
N ASP A 193 -38.31 1.51 11.56
CA ASP A 193 -38.01 0.11 11.25
C ASP A 193 -36.70 0.00 10.46
N ASP A 194 -36.46 0.91 9.51
CA ASP A 194 -35.20 1.03 8.76
C ASP A 194 -33.99 1.25 9.69
N GLU A 195 -34.16 2.03 10.77
CA GLU A 195 -33.10 2.30 11.76
C GLU A 195 -32.85 1.08 12.66
N ILE A 196 -33.93 0.40 13.08
CA ILE A 196 -33.85 -0.78 13.96
C ILE A 196 -33.13 -1.94 13.25
N GLU A 197 -33.45 -2.21 11.98
CA GLU A 197 -32.77 -3.24 11.20
C GLU A 197 -31.27 -2.98 11.12
N LYS A 198 -30.88 -1.73 10.86
CA LYS A 198 -29.48 -1.33 10.80
C LYS A 198 -28.77 -1.42 12.16
N TRP A 199 -29.45 -1.08 13.25
CA TRP A 199 -28.88 -1.24 14.57
C TRP A 199 -28.57 -2.70 14.90
N ASP A 200 -29.43 -3.66 14.52
CA ASP A 200 -29.16 -5.08 14.75
C ASP A 200 -27.93 -5.58 13.97
N GLU A 201 -27.82 -5.16 12.71
CA GLU A 201 -26.66 -5.44 11.85
C GLU A 201 -25.36 -4.88 12.46
N TYR A 202 -25.39 -3.62 12.93
CA TYR A 202 -24.24 -2.94 13.52
C TYR A 202 -23.90 -3.48 14.92
N LEU A 203 -24.88 -3.91 15.71
CA LEU A 203 -24.66 -4.57 16.99
C LEU A 203 -23.94 -5.91 16.82
N SER A 204 -24.29 -6.65 15.77
CA SER A 204 -23.64 -7.93 15.44
C SER A 204 -22.17 -7.74 15.08
N GLU A 205 -21.86 -6.74 14.24
CA GLU A 205 -20.48 -6.39 13.92
C GLU A 205 -19.71 -5.92 15.18
N ARG A 206 -20.33 -5.04 15.99
CA ARG A 206 -19.72 -4.51 17.22
C ARG A 206 -19.32 -5.62 18.19
N LYS A 207 -20.14 -6.66 18.35
CA LYS A 207 -19.82 -7.82 19.22
C LYS A 207 -18.49 -8.46 18.85
N SER A 208 -18.16 -8.56 17.56
CA SER A 208 -16.89 -9.13 17.09
C SER A 208 -15.66 -8.29 17.46
N LEU A 209 -15.83 -6.99 17.72
CA LEU A 209 -14.76 -6.06 18.08
C LEU A 209 -14.58 -5.89 19.60
N LEU A 210 -15.52 -6.41 20.40
CA LEU A 210 -15.44 -6.35 21.86
C LEU A 210 -14.28 -7.21 22.38
N GLU A 211 -14.04 -8.36 21.76
CA GLU A 211 -12.89 -9.20 22.06
C GLU A 211 -11.64 -8.60 21.41
N PRO A 212 -10.57 -8.31 22.18
CA PRO A 212 -9.34 -7.78 21.61
C PRO A 212 -8.77 -8.71 20.54
N TRP A 213 -8.27 -8.12 19.46
CA TRP A 213 -7.51 -8.84 18.45
C TRP A 213 -6.34 -9.56 19.10
N VAL A 214 -6.22 -10.85 18.85
CA VAL A 214 -5.03 -11.64 19.18
C VAL A 214 -4.35 -12.02 17.88
N TYR A 215 -3.14 -11.49 17.67
CA TYR A 215 -2.28 -11.96 16.59
C TYR A 215 -1.61 -13.27 17.03
N GLU A 216 -1.99 -14.35 16.36
CA GLU A 216 -1.33 -15.65 16.49
C GLU A 216 -0.20 -15.71 15.47
N VAL A 217 1.03 -15.91 15.95
CA VAL A 217 2.17 -16.16 15.06
C VAL A 217 1.87 -17.48 14.36
N PRO A 218 1.85 -17.52 13.00
CA PRO A 218 1.68 -18.77 12.29
C PRO A 218 2.67 -19.79 12.85
N GLU A 219 2.17 -20.90 13.38
CA GLU A 219 3.04 -22.01 13.73
C GLU A 219 3.74 -22.40 12.44
N ILE A 220 5.02 -22.03 12.32
CA ILE A 220 5.88 -22.62 11.31
C ILE A 220 5.95 -24.07 11.77
N HIS A 221 5.08 -24.92 11.21
CA HIS A 221 5.26 -26.35 11.30
C HIS A 221 6.59 -26.64 10.64
N SER A 222 7.63 -26.59 11.47
CA SER A 222 8.85 -27.34 11.29
C SER A 222 8.39 -28.79 11.25
N GLU A 223 7.94 -29.23 10.08
CA GLU A 223 7.95 -30.65 9.77
C GLU A 223 9.43 -31.04 9.87
N THR A 224 9.83 -31.45 11.08
CA THR A 224 10.94 -32.36 11.24
C THR A 224 10.53 -33.58 10.45
N ILE A 225 11.02 -33.65 9.22
CA ILE A 225 11.01 -34.86 8.42
C ILE A 225 11.83 -35.85 9.25
N ASP A 226 11.14 -36.69 10.02
CA ASP A 226 11.74 -37.86 10.61
C ASP A 226 12.12 -38.76 9.44
N ILE A 227 13.38 -38.66 9.01
CA ILE A 227 14.02 -39.62 8.12
C ILE A 227 14.10 -40.92 8.94
N LEU A 228 13.01 -41.69 8.92
CA LEU A 228 12.99 -43.05 9.41
C LEU A 228 14.01 -43.82 8.59
N GLY A 229 15.13 -44.16 9.23
CA GLY A 229 16.19 -44.98 8.67
C GLY A 229 15.63 -46.32 8.24
N SER A 230 15.61 -46.54 6.92
CA SER A 230 15.66 -47.87 6.35
C SER A 230 17.13 -48.20 6.10
N ASP A 231 17.64 -49.22 6.79
CA ASP A 231 19.00 -49.78 6.68
C ASP A 231 19.24 -50.54 5.35
N ASP A 232 18.76 -49.99 4.23
CA ASP A 232 19.06 -50.54 2.91
C ASP A 232 19.99 -49.58 2.18
N GLU A 233 21.25 -50.01 2.08
CA GLU A 233 22.27 -49.45 1.20
C GLU A 233 21.80 -49.56 -0.27
N ASP A 234 21.10 -48.55 -0.76
CA ASP A 234 21.02 -48.25 -2.19
C ASP A 234 20.72 -46.76 -2.40
N ASP A 235 21.51 -46.13 -3.26
CA ASP A 235 21.56 -44.69 -3.54
C ASP A 235 20.18 -44.04 -3.77
N VAL A 236 19.63 -43.41 -2.73
CA VAL A 236 18.57 -42.41 -2.87
C VAL A 236 19.22 -41.03 -2.87
N ILE A 237 19.38 -40.47 -4.07
CA ILE A 237 19.67 -39.06 -4.27
C ILE A 237 18.51 -38.28 -3.63
N VAL A 238 18.70 -37.82 -2.40
CA VAL A 238 17.84 -36.82 -1.77
C VAL A 238 17.95 -35.56 -2.63
N SER A 239 17.02 -35.39 -3.56
CA SER A 239 16.82 -34.12 -4.23
C SER A 239 16.40 -33.13 -3.15
N ASN A 240 17.37 -32.36 -2.66
CA ASN A 240 17.19 -31.14 -1.87
C ASN A 240 15.91 -30.42 -2.32
N ILE A 241 14.83 -30.57 -1.57
CA ILE A 241 13.74 -29.61 -1.60
C ILE A 241 14.35 -28.39 -0.91
N SER A 242 15.04 -27.57 -1.69
CA SER A 242 15.48 -26.26 -1.27
C SER A 242 14.26 -25.56 -0.71
N LEU A 243 14.31 -25.25 0.60
CA LEU A 243 13.43 -24.29 1.26
C LEU A 243 13.11 -23.20 0.24
N ILE A 244 11.86 -23.16 -0.22
CA ILE A 244 11.43 -22.25 -1.27
C ILE A 244 11.53 -20.86 -0.66
N ASN A 245 12.68 -20.22 -0.87
CA ASN A 245 12.95 -18.89 -0.35
C ASN A 245 11.93 -17.95 -1.00
N VAL A 246 10.92 -17.54 -0.23
CA VAL A 246 9.83 -16.68 -0.71
C VAL A 246 10.47 -15.33 -1.01
N LYS A 247 10.72 -15.08 -2.30
CA LYS A 247 11.27 -13.82 -2.76
C LYS A 247 10.28 -12.68 -2.47
N SER A 248 10.81 -11.56 -1.98
CA SER A 248 10.12 -10.29 -1.86
C SER A 248 9.70 -9.76 -3.23
N LEU A 249 8.73 -8.83 -3.26
CA LEU A 249 8.25 -8.24 -4.51
C LEU A 249 9.37 -7.49 -5.26
N ASP A 250 10.28 -6.85 -4.53
CA ASP A 250 11.43 -6.15 -5.11
C ASP A 250 12.41 -7.12 -5.81
N GLU A 251 12.59 -8.34 -5.28
CA GLU A 251 13.39 -9.36 -5.93
C GLU A 251 12.73 -9.90 -7.21
N ILE A 252 11.39 -10.01 -7.24
CA ILE A 252 10.68 -10.39 -8.48
C ILE A 252 10.83 -9.29 -9.53
N VAL A 253 10.81 -8.00 -9.13
CA VAL A 253 11.10 -6.88 -10.02
C VAL A 253 12.53 -6.95 -10.57
N CYS A 254 13.52 -7.30 -9.75
CA CYS A 254 14.90 -7.52 -10.20
C CYS A 254 14.99 -8.60 -11.28
N GLU A 255 14.29 -9.72 -11.11
CA GLU A 255 14.23 -10.80 -12.11
C GLU A 255 13.54 -10.34 -13.41
N PHE A 256 12.55 -9.45 -13.30
CA PHE A 256 11.89 -8.82 -14.45
C PHE A 256 12.89 -7.97 -15.26
N ILE A 257 13.73 -7.19 -14.58
CA ILE A 257 14.80 -6.38 -15.19
C ILE A 257 15.85 -7.29 -15.83
N HIS A 258 16.26 -8.35 -15.13
CA HIS A 258 17.21 -9.34 -15.63
C HIS A 258 16.70 -9.99 -16.92
N TRP A 259 15.44 -10.41 -16.95
CA TRP A 259 14.81 -10.99 -18.13
C TRP A 259 14.85 -10.03 -19.33
N ILE A 260 14.52 -8.75 -19.12
CA ILE A 260 14.57 -7.72 -20.17
C ILE A 260 15.98 -7.60 -20.75
N LEU A 261 16.97 -7.48 -19.87
CA LEU A 261 18.38 -7.31 -20.26
C LEU A 261 18.94 -8.56 -20.96
N GLN A 262 18.53 -9.75 -20.54
CA GLN A 262 18.93 -11.02 -21.15
C GLN A 262 18.35 -11.22 -22.54
N ASN A 263 17.12 -10.75 -22.77
CA ASN A 263 16.44 -10.88 -24.06
C ASN A 263 16.94 -9.89 -25.12
N ASP A 264 17.66 -8.83 -24.72
CA ASP A 264 18.24 -7.80 -25.59
C ASP A 264 17.25 -7.23 -26.63
N ARG A 265 15.98 -7.06 -26.22
CA ARG A 265 14.90 -6.52 -27.06
C ARG A 265 14.27 -5.31 -26.41
N VAL A 266 14.31 -4.17 -27.10
CA VAL A 266 13.67 -2.92 -26.64
C VAL A 266 12.13 -3.02 -26.61
N LYS A 267 11.55 -3.94 -27.40
CA LYS A 267 10.11 -4.16 -27.52
C LYS A 267 9.74 -5.65 -27.48
N PHE A 268 8.73 -6.00 -26.70
CA PHE A 268 8.16 -7.35 -26.62
C PHE A 268 6.67 -7.31 -26.19
N GLN A 269 5.96 -8.43 -26.29
CA GLN A 269 4.60 -8.54 -25.76
C GLN A 269 4.60 -8.86 -24.27
N LEU A 270 3.76 -8.19 -23.47
CA LEU A 270 3.67 -8.43 -22.03
C LEU A 270 3.37 -9.90 -21.67
N ILE A 271 2.68 -10.62 -22.55
CA ILE A 271 2.36 -12.04 -22.38
C ILE A 271 3.61 -12.94 -22.43
N GLU A 272 4.66 -12.54 -23.14
CA GLU A 272 5.92 -13.31 -23.18
C GLU A 272 6.51 -13.39 -21.78
N LEU A 273 6.51 -12.26 -21.09
CA LEU A 273 7.07 -12.15 -19.75
C LEU A 273 6.17 -12.84 -18.71
N TYR A 274 4.85 -12.70 -18.82
CA TYR A 274 3.90 -13.45 -17.97
C TYR A 274 4.01 -14.98 -18.11
N ARG A 275 4.48 -15.46 -19.27
CA ARG A 275 4.68 -16.88 -19.56
C ARG A 275 6.08 -17.39 -19.25
N ASP A 276 7.00 -16.52 -18.83
CA ASP A 276 8.35 -16.94 -18.48
C ASP A 276 8.31 -17.94 -17.31
N PRO A 277 8.89 -19.15 -17.43
CA PRO A 277 8.76 -20.19 -16.41
C PRO A 277 9.34 -19.78 -15.05
N LEU A 278 10.45 -19.03 -15.04
CA LEU A 278 11.13 -18.63 -13.81
C LEU A 278 10.33 -17.54 -13.10
N LEU A 279 9.96 -16.48 -13.81
CA LEU A 279 9.11 -15.42 -13.24
C LEU A 279 7.77 -15.97 -12.78
N ASN A 280 7.20 -16.89 -13.56
CA ASN A 280 5.95 -17.51 -13.18
C ASN A 280 6.07 -18.27 -11.85
N LYS A 281 7.09 -19.12 -11.71
CA LYS A 281 7.34 -19.85 -10.47
C LYS A 281 7.55 -18.91 -9.28
N LEU A 282 8.26 -17.79 -9.47
CA LEU A 282 8.46 -16.80 -8.41
C LEU A 282 7.16 -16.12 -7.99
N ILE A 283 6.30 -15.74 -8.94
CA ILE A 283 5.01 -15.14 -8.64
C ILE A 283 4.09 -16.15 -7.95
N GLU A 284 4.05 -17.40 -8.43
CA GLU A 284 3.25 -18.47 -7.83
C GLU A 284 3.70 -18.73 -6.38
N ASN A 285 5.01 -18.83 -6.12
CA ASN A 285 5.55 -18.96 -4.77
C ASN A 285 5.17 -17.76 -3.87
N HIS A 286 5.08 -16.56 -4.42
CA HIS A 286 4.64 -15.39 -3.67
C HIS A 286 3.14 -15.45 -3.30
N CYS A 287 2.33 -16.17 -4.07
CA CYS A 287 0.88 -16.33 -3.88
C CYS A 287 0.50 -17.49 -2.94
N VAL A 288 1.29 -18.57 -2.89
CA VAL A 288 0.89 -19.89 -2.34
C VAL A 288 0.67 -19.96 -0.82
N HIS A 289 0.96 -18.90 -0.06
CA HIS A 289 0.99 -19.00 1.42
C HIS A 289 -0.22 -18.41 2.17
N ASP A 290 -1.24 -17.88 1.50
CA ASP A 290 -2.41 -17.29 2.19
C ASP A 290 -3.63 -17.13 1.25
N PRO A 291 -4.81 -17.69 1.57
CA PRO A 291 -6.02 -17.54 0.75
C PRO A 291 -6.58 -16.11 0.68
N SER A 292 -6.10 -15.18 1.51
CA SER A 292 -6.42 -13.75 1.43
C SER A 292 -5.49 -12.95 0.51
N ARG A 293 -4.44 -13.59 -0.03
CA ARG A 293 -3.46 -12.91 -0.89
C ARG A 293 -3.93 -12.67 -2.32
N PRO A 294 -3.35 -11.66 -2.99
CA PRO A 294 -3.61 -11.38 -4.39
C PRO A 294 -3.32 -12.60 -5.27
N THR A 295 -4.20 -12.83 -6.24
CA THR A 295 -4.02 -13.79 -7.33
C THR A 295 -2.73 -13.48 -8.10
N LYS A 296 -2.19 -14.48 -8.80
CA LYS A 296 -1.05 -14.32 -9.72
C LYS A 296 -1.23 -13.15 -10.70
N ALA A 297 -2.44 -12.95 -11.21
CA ALA A 297 -2.75 -11.85 -12.12
C ALA A 297 -2.64 -10.48 -11.44
N GLU A 298 -3.07 -10.38 -10.18
CA GLU A 298 -2.96 -9.17 -9.37
C GLU A 298 -1.50 -8.87 -8.99
N VAL A 299 -0.74 -9.88 -8.54
CA VAL A 299 0.70 -9.70 -8.25
C VAL A 299 1.46 -9.22 -9.50
N PHE A 300 1.21 -9.85 -10.66
CA PHE A 300 1.81 -9.41 -11.91
C PHE A 300 1.37 -7.99 -12.30
N HIS A 301 0.11 -7.63 -12.05
CA HIS A 301 -0.39 -6.27 -12.27
C HIS A 301 0.33 -5.26 -11.39
N ILE A 302 0.54 -5.58 -10.10
CA ILE A 302 1.27 -4.74 -9.13
C ILE A 302 2.71 -4.54 -9.59
N ILE A 303 3.43 -5.62 -9.93
CA ILE A 303 4.81 -5.56 -10.42
C ILE A 303 4.90 -4.70 -11.69
N ARG A 304 4.03 -4.95 -12.68
CA ARG A 304 4.01 -4.17 -13.91
C ARG A 304 3.70 -2.69 -13.64
N HIS A 305 2.73 -2.40 -12.76
CA HIS A 305 2.39 -1.03 -12.38
C HIS A 305 3.57 -0.34 -11.68
N HIS A 306 4.23 -1.03 -10.75
CA HIS A 306 5.42 -0.54 -10.04
C HIS A 306 6.55 -0.14 -11.00
N ILE A 307 6.90 -1.03 -11.94
CA ILE A 307 8.00 -0.79 -12.89
C ILE A 307 7.63 0.33 -13.89
N GLN A 308 6.36 0.40 -14.30
CA GLN A 308 5.89 1.39 -15.28
C GLN A 308 5.68 2.78 -14.67
N VAL A 309 4.89 2.87 -13.60
CA VAL A 309 4.39 4.12 -13.05
C VAL A 309 5.37 4.69 -12.02
N GLU A 310 5.81 3.87 -11.08
CA GLU A 310 6.69 4.36 -10.01
C GLU A 310 8.14 4.50 -10.47
N CYS A 311 8.66 3.51 -11.19
CA CYS A 311 10.05 3.50 -11.62
C CYS A 311 10.26 4.20 -12.97
N GLY A 312 9.25 4.21 -13.84
CA GLY A 312 9.37 4.72 -15.21
C GLY A 312 10.37 3.95 -16.07
N LEU A 313 10.63 2.68 -15.76
CA LEU A 313 11.61 1.85 -16.46
C LEU A 313 11.03 1.20 -17.72
N ILE A 314 9.72 0.98 -17.74
CA ILE A 314 9.01 0.43 -18.90
C ILE A 314 7.78 1.27 -19.23
N LEU A 315 7.36 1.20 -20.49
CA LEU A 315 6.09 1.72 -20.96
C LEU A 315 5.24 0.56 -21.51
N VAL A 316 4.01 0.42 -21.03
CA VAL A 316 3.07 -0.60 -21.51
C VAL A 316 1.90 0.06 -22.23
N THR A 317 1.66 -0.34 -23.47
CA THR A 317 0.55 0.16 -24.30
C THR A 317 -0.76 -0.58 -24.05
N LYS A 318 -1.89 -0.03 -24.53
CA LYS A 318 -3.21 -0.72 -24.50
C LYS A 318 -3.18 -2.07 -25.23
N ALA A 319 -2.39 -2.17 -26.29
CA ALA A 319 -2.17 -3.40 -27.04
C ALA A 319 -1.18 -4.36 -26.36
N LYS A 320 -0.82 -4.11 -25.09
CA LYS A 320 0.10 -4.92 -24.27
C LYS A 320 1.52 -5.05 -24.85
N ASN A 321 1.91 -4.17 -25.79
CA ASN A 321 3.32 -4.01 -26.14
C ASN A 321 4.05 -3.32 -24.99
N VAL A 322 5.20 -3.85 -24.60
CA VAL A 322 6.12 -3.29 -23.62
C VAL A 322 7.30 -2.67 -24.35
N TYR A 323 7.65 -1.45 -23.96
CA TYR A 323 8.84 -0.72 -24.41
C TYR A 323 9.73 -0.50 -23.19
N CYS A 324 11.02 -0.82 -23.31
CA CYS A 324 11.97 -0.79 -22.20
C CYS A 324 13.27 -0.06 -22.54
N SER A 325 13.19 0.99 -23.39
CA SER A 325 14.32 1.85 -23.76
C SER A 325 15.08 2.37 -22.54
N GLU A 326 14.36 2.70 -21.47
CA GLU A 326 14.94 3.27 -20.25
C GLU A 326 15.81 2.26 -19.48
N VAL A 327 15.44 0.98 -19.45
CA VAL A 327 16.29 -0.07 -18.86
C VAL A 327 17.61 -0.18 -19.61
N PHE A 328 17.57 -0.18 -20.95
CA PHE A 328 18.78 -0.23 -21.77
C PHE A 328 19.60 1.07 -21.69
N GLY A 329 18.94 2.23 -21.61
CA GLY A 329 19.58 3.53 -21.39
C GLY A 329 20.34 3.57 -20.06
N ALA A 330 19.70 3.11 -18.99
CA ALA A 330 20.32 2.95 -17.68
C ALA A 330 21.52 1.98 -17.73
N ALA A 331 21.35 0.80 -18.36
CA ALA A 331 22.42 -0.17 -18.49
C ALA A 331 23.63 0.40 -19.23
N LYS A 332 23.41 1.06 -20.38
CA LYS A 332 24.48 1.69 -21.16
C LYS A 332 25.19 2.80 -20.39
N TYR A 333 24.45 3.63 -19.66
CA TYR A 333 25.02 4.67 -18.80
C TYR A 333 25.92 4.04 -17.73
N ILE A 334 25.43 3.00 -17.05
CA ILE A 334 26.17 2.26 -16.03
C ILE A 334 27.43 1.62 -16.61
N THR A 335 27.36 1.00 -17.80
CA THR A 335 28.55 0.45 -18.48
C THR A 335 29.63 1.52 -18.65
N GLY A 336 29.25 2.71 -19.14
CA GLY A 336 30.19 3.82 -19.30
C GLY A 336 30.79 4.29 -17.99
N GLN A 337 30.03 4.33 -16.89
CA GLN A 337 30.59 4.66 -15.58
C GLN A 337 31.53 3.57 -15.06
N LEU A 338 31.21 2.29 -15.26
CA LEU A 338 32.07 1.17 -14.88
C LEU A 338 33.41 1.20 -15.63
N GLU A 339 33.41 1.51 -16.92
CA GLU A 339 34.64 1.69 -17.71
C GLU A 339 35.52 2.82 -17.16
N ARG A 340 34.92 3.92 -16.70
CA ARG A 340 35.64 5.02 -16.06
C ARG A 340 36.26 4.63 -14.73
N VAL A 341 35.60 3.79 -13.93
CA VAL A 341 36.20 3.22 -12.71
C VAL A 341 37.39 2.33 -13.08
N LYS A 342 37.21 1.45 -14.07
CA LYS A 342 38.24 0.53 -14.54
C LYS A 342 39.48 1.26 -15.09
N ASN A 343 39.30 2.40 -15.75
CA ASN A 343 40.39 3.24 -16.25
C ASN A 343 41.01 4.14 -15.18
N GLY A 344 40.53 4.09 -13.94
CA GLY A 344 41.02 4.92 -12.84
C GLY A 344 40.61 6.40 -12.91
N GLU A 345 39.66 6.76 -13.78
CA GLU A 345 39.14 8.13 -13.86
C GLU A 345 38.28 8.50 -12.63
N ILE A 346 37.60 7.50 -12.06
CA ILE A 346 36.83 7.61 -10.83
C ILE A 346 37.18 6.43 -9.93
N GLN A 347 37.25 6.65 -8.62
CA GLN A 347 37.65 5.59 -7.68
C GLN A 347 36.55 4.57 -7.42
N THR A 348 35.30 5.03 -7.31
CA THR A 348 34.18 4.20 -6.90
C THR A 348 32.93 4.59 -7.68
N LEU A 349 31.98 3.66 -7.81
CA LEU A 349 30.69 3.89 -8.42
C LEU A 349 29.58 3.88 -7.37
N SER A 350 29.05 5.07 -7.04
CA SER A 350 27.95 5.20 -6.07
C SER A 350 26.58 5.03 -6.73
N VAL A 351 25.78 4.08 -6.23
CA VAL A 351 24.40 3.84 -6.70
C VAL A 351 23.51 5.07 -6.53
N LYS A 352 23.66 5.82 -5.42
CA LYS A 352 22.90 7.06 -5.19
C LYS A 352 23.15 8.08 -6.29
N LYS A 353 24.41 8.25 -6.70
CA LYS A 353 24.78 9.15 -7.79
C LYS A 353 24.21 8.67 -9.12
N ILE A 354 24.33 7.38 -9.43
CA ILE A 354 23.73 6.78 -10.64
C ILE A 354 22.23 7.04 -10.70
N ILE A 355 21.50 6.84 -9.60
CA ILE A 355 20.05 7.11 -9.55
C ILE A 355 19.76 8.56 -9.91
N SER A 356 20.50 9.51 -9.34
CA SER A 356 20.34 10.93 -9.63
C SER A 356 20.56 11.22 -11.11
N ASP A 357 21.65 10.71 -11.68
CA ASP A 357 22.02 10.94 -13.07
C ASP A 357 20.99 10.31 -14.04
N ILE A 358 20.54 9.07 -13.76
CA ILE A 358 19.53 8.38 -14.55
C ILE A 358 18.19 9.11 -14.50
N ARG A 359 17.78 9.63 -13.34
CA ARG A 359 16.56 10.43 -13.22
C ARG A 359 16.65 11.69 -14.08
N GLU A 360 17.79 12.36 -14.09
CA GLU A 360 18.01 13.54 -14.95
C GLU A 360 17.93 13.17 -16.43
N LEU A 361 18.51 12.04 -16.84
CA LEU A 361 18.43 11.53 -18.21
C LEU A 361 16.99 11.22 -18.62
N PHE A 362 16.22 10.54 -17.77
CA PHE A 362 14.82 10.19 -18.06
C PHE A 362 13.91 11.42 -18.11
N ASN A 363 14.20 12.46 -17.33
CA ASN A 363 13.38 13.67 -17.28
C ASN A 363 13.63 14.60 -18.47
N LYS A 364 14.83 14.57 -19.09
CA LYS A 364 15.15 15.40 -20.28
C LYS A 364 14.26 15.11 -21.50
N GLY A 365 13.58 13.95 -21.54
CA GLY A 365 12.73 13.54 -22.66
C GLY A 365 11.21 13.75 -22.46
N THR A 366 10.76 14.08 -21.26
CA THR A 366 9.32 14.14 -20.93
C THR A 366 8.93 15.52 -20.42
N ALA A 367 8.05 16.22 -21.15
CA ALA A 367 7.55 17.56 -20.79
C ALA A 367 6.69 17.61 -19.50
N ASN A 368 6.45 16.46 -18.85
CA ASN A 368 5.77 16.36 -17.56
C ASN A 368 6.79 16.03 -16.47
N SER A 369 7.36 17.08 -15.86
CA SER A 369 8.41 17.01 -14.84
C SER A 369 7.95 16.68 -13.42
N ASP A 370 6.65 16.51 -13.20
CA ASP A 370 6.08 16.66 -11.86
C ASP A 370 5.88 15.33 -11.10
N VAL A 371 6.01 14.18 -11.76
CA VAL A 371 5.99 12.88 -11.08
C VAL A 371 7.41 12.49 -10.69
N GLU A 372 7.74 12.62 -9.40
CA GLU A 372 9.00 12.15 -8.84
C GLU A 372 9.09 10.62 -8.94
N LYS A 373 9.74 10.12 -10.00
CA LYS A 373 9.94 8.68 -10.22
C LYS A 373 10.80 8.10 -9.09
N SER A 374 10.24 7.15 -8.35
CA SER A 374 10.87 6.48 -7.22
C SER A 374 11.72 5.30 -7.67
N LEU A 375 12.85 5.59 -8.33
CA LEU A 375 13.82 4.56 -8.68
C LEU A 375 14.54 4.06 -7.42
N LYS A 376 14.34 2.79 -7.06
CA LYS A 376 14.94 2.18 -5.86
C LYS A 376 16.41 1.75 -6.11
N PRO A 377 17.29 1.84 -5.09
CA PRO A 377 18.68 1.38 -5.18
C PRO A 377 18.86 -0.08 -5.59
N ILE A 378 17.97 -0.98 -5.13
CA ILE A 378 18.07 -2.41 -5.43
C ILE A 378 17.98 -2.70 -6.94
N TYR A 379 17.19 -1.94 -7.69
CA TYR A 379 17.04 -2.12 -9.14
C TYR A 379 18.29 -1.66 -9.90
N ILE A 380 18.88 -0.54 -9.48
CA ILE A 380 20.14 -0.06 -10.07
C ILE A 380 21.28 -1.03 -9.77
N ASN A 381 21.34 -1.54 -8.54
CA ASN A 381 22.31 -2.57 -8.18
C ASN A 381 22.20 -3.81 -9.06
N GLU A 382 20.98 -4.25 -9.39
CA GLU A 382 20.79 -5.39 -10.26
C GLU A 382 21.29 -5.12 -11.70
N ILE A 383 21.08 -3.90 -12.21
CA ILE A 383 21.63 -3.50 -13.51
C ILE A 383 23.17 -3.43 -13.46
N VAL A 384 23.76 -2.96 -12.35
CA VAL A 384 25.23 -2.99 -12.16
C VAL A 384 25.74 -4.43 -12.16
N ARG A 385 25.14 -5.33 -11.37
CA ARG A 385 25.47 -6.77 -11.33
C ARG A 385 25.39 -7.40 -12.72
N TRP A 386 24.35 -7.08 -13.48
CA TRP A 386 24.21 -7.57 -14.84
C TRP A 386 25.39 -7.15 -15.73
N ASN A 387 25.82 -5.89 -15.63
CA ASN A 387 26.95 -5.35 -16.40
C ASN A 387 28.30 -5.94 -15.97
N THR A 388 28.48 -6.23 -14.68
CA THR A 388 29.73 -6.76 -14.14
C THR A 388 29.82 -8.29 -14.18
N ARG A 389 28.77 -9.01 -14.60
CA ARG A 389 28.70 -10.49 -14.53
C ARG A 389 29.87 -11.24 -15.18
N LYS A 390 30.46 -10.69 -16.25
CA LYS A 390 31.60 -11.30 -16.96
C LYS A 390 32.92 -11.11 -16.22
N GLU A 391 33.00 -10.08 -15.38
CA GLU A 391 34.19 -9.68 -14.63
C GLU A 391 33.93 -9.68 -13.12
N SER A 392 32.97 -10.48 -12.64
CA SER A 392 32.45 -10.41 -11.26
C SER A 392 33.54 -10.58 -10.19
N LYS A 393 34.65 -11.25 -10.50
CA LYS A 393 35.81 -11.40 -9.61
C LYS A 393 36.56 -10.09 -9.34
N HIS A 394 36.44 -9.11 -10.24
CA HIS A 394 37.11 -7.82 -10.16
C HIS A 394 36.22 -6.72 -9.56
N TRP A 395 34.94 -7.00 -9.33
CA TRP A 395 34.00 -6.02 -8.80
C TRP A 395 33.57 -6.42 -7.39
N GLU A 396 33.80 -5.54 -6.43
CA GLU A 396 33.31 -5.70 -5.06
C GLU A 396 32.17 -4.72 -4.80
N TYR A 397 31.11 -5.22 -4.17
CA TYR A 397 29.98 -4.40 -3.71
C TYR A 397 30.16 -4.14 -2.21
N ASP A 398 30.25 -2.87 -1.83
CA ASP A 398 30.30 -2.44 -0.45
C ASP A 398 28.90 -2.02 0.01
N GLU A 399 28.27 -2.87 0.82
CA GLU A 399 26.97 -2.58 1.44
C GLU A 399 27.07 -1.49 2.51
N ALA A 400 28.21 -1.40 3.21
CA ALA A 400 28.39 -0.46 4.32
C ALA A 400 28.49 0.99 3.82
N ASP A 401 29.12 1.19 2.66
CA ASP A 401 29.26 2.52 2.03
C ASP A 401 28.08 2.85 1.09
N PHE A 402 26.86 2.61 1.56
CA PHE A 402 25.61 3.00 0.89
C PHE A 402 25.45 2.45 -0.54
N GLY A 403 26.02 1.28 -0.81
CA GLY A 403 25.96 0.64 -2.11
C GLY A 403 26.92 1.26 -3.12
N THR A 404 28.21 1.21 -2.82
CA THR A 404 29.28 1.54 -3.77
C THR A 404 29.85 0.28 -4.41
N TRP A 405 30.29 0.43 -5.66
CA TRP A 405 30.99 -0.61 -6.39
C TRP A 405 32.44 -0.19 -6.62
N LEU A 406 33.35 -1.12 -6.34
CA LEU A 406 34.80 -0.94 -6.41
C LEU A 406 35.40 -1.91 -7.44
N PHE A 407 36.35 -1.43 -8.23
CA PHE A 407 37.13 -2.30 -9.10
C PHE A 407 38.43 -2.68 -8.39
N LYS A 408 38.64 -3.98 -8.19
CA LYS A 408 39.89 -4.55 -7.71
C LYS A 408 40.75 -4.89 -8.92
N ASP A 409 41.73 -4.03 -9.19
CA ASP A 409 42.84 -4.42 -10.04
C ASP A 409 43.44 -5.69 -9.46
N SER A 410 43.51 -6.73 -10.28
CA SER A 410 44.26 -7.94 -9.94
C SER A 410 45.73 -7.55 -9.83
N VAL A 411 46.18 -7.30 -8.60
CA VAL A 411 47.59 -7.21 -8.22
C VAL A 411 48.29 -8.50 -8.60
#